data_AF-A0A7S1RBQ0-F1
#
_entry.id   AF-A0A7S1RBQ0-F1
#
_cell.length_a   1.000
_cell.length_b   1.000
_cell.length_c   1.000
_cell.angle_alpha   90.00
_cell.angle_beta   90.00
_cell.angle_gamma   90.00
#
_symmetry.space_group_name_H-M   'P 1'
#
loop_
_entity.id
_entity.type
_entity.pdbx_description
1 polymer ?
#
loop_
_entity_poly.entity_id
_entity_poly.type
_entity_poly.pdbx_seq_one_letter_code
_entity_poly.pdbx_strand_id
1 'polypeptide(L)'
;MEAAGLYGSEHAGLYDGTANYSIHSTVPRLYFGLSNWRAILQRHRGPESTQLFPSFEERVPAAVFIAKNCNGNFRNYVIRELSLRGVPIHSISDCAPGATLQRWPMSASRHDKLGALRAYRVYLAFENDVQDSYVTEKAIDGFAAGAVPLYLGAPNVADYVPADGFISAGAVVESDDEARASALDALAERVRRAIENKTEWQGYMAWREQPLERLNGGALWQRWSWTYGVDDVCRFCRFAYASLTPGASWDHDRQQIAGKSPPPRRGDRAAWAAWRQYTSSHRARVAASGA
;
A
#
# COMPACT_ATOMS: atom_id res chain seq x y z
N MET A 1 5.92 -14.44 -7.16
CA MET A 1 5.53 -14.01 -5.80
C MET A 1 6.81 -13.69 -5.07
N GLU A 2 7.10 -12.40 -4.87
CA GLU A 2 8.26 -11.95 -4.11
C GLU A 2 7.86 -11.89 -2.63
N ALA A 3 7.79 -13.03 -1.95
CA ALA A 3 7.61 -13.04 -0.50
C ALA A 3 8.94 -12.66 0.16
N ALA A 4 8.90 -11.91 1.26
CA ALA A 4 10.08 -11.59 2.07
C ALA A 4 10.83 -12.86 2.54
N GLY A 5 10.13 -13.99 2.63
CA GLY A 5 10.73 -15.31 2.90
C GLY A 5 11.62 -15.87 1.78
N LEU A 6 11.61 -15.30 0.56
CA LEU A 6 12.46 -15.72 -0.55
C LEU A 6 13.73 -14.86 -0.70
N TYR A 7 13.73 -13.62 -0.19
CA TYR A 7 14.88 -12.71 -0.23
C TYR A 7 15.50 -12.61 1.16
N GLY A 8 16.33 -13.60 1.48
CA GLY A 8 17.14 -13.62 2.70
C GLY A 8 16.80 -14.77 3.63
N SER A 9 15.53 -15.14 3.83
CA SER A 9 15.11 -16.26 4.71
C SER A 9 15.98 -16.41 5.99
N GLU A 10 16.54 -17.60 6.24
CA GLU A 10 17.48 -17.95 7.30
C GLU A 10 18.83 -17.20 7.20
N HIS A 11 19.16 -16.68 6.03
CA HIS A 11 20.37 -15.92 5.73
C HIS A 11 20.20 -14.40 5.84
N ALA A 12 19.01 -13.90 6.18
CA ALA A 12 18.76 -12.46 6.31
C ALA A 12 19.71 -11.82 7.34
N GLY A 13 20.09 -12.58 8.38
CA GLY A 13 21.07 -12.17 9.39
C GLY A 13 22.53 -12.09 8.90
N LEU A 14 22.83 -12.54 7.67
CA LEU A 14 24.16 -12.38 7.07
C LEU A 14 24.37 -11.00 6.43
N TYR A 15 23.31 -10.19 6.31
CA TYR A 15 23.37 -8.87 5.72
C TYR A 15 23.31 -7.79 6.81
N ASP A 16 24.02 -6.67 6.59
CA ASP A 16 23.97 -5.49 7.48
C ASP A 16 22.55 -4.91 7.62
N GLY A 17 21.67 -5.19 6.64
CA GLY A 17 20.27 -4.83 6.67
C GLY A 17 19.51 -5.29 5.43
N THR A 18 18.18 -5.22 5.51
CA THR A 18 17.27 -5.63 4.42
C THR A 18 16.54 -4.43 3.83
N ALA A 19 16.21 -4.52 2.54
CA ALA A 19 15.36 -3.54 1.86
C ALA A 19 14.26 -4.25 1.05
N ASN A 20 13.14 -4.57 1.71
CA ASN A 20 11.97 -5.22 1.10
C ASN A 20 10.67 -4.48 1.48
N TYR A 21 9.51 -5.00 1.04
CA TYR A 21 8.21 -4.35 1.23
C TYR A 21 7.71 -4.32 2.68
N SER A 22 8.31 -5.12 3.58
CA SER A 22 7.94 -5.11 4.99
C SER A 22 8.28 -3.78 5.65
N ILE A 23 7.35 -3.24 6.44
CA ILE A 23 7.62 -2.07 7.30
C ILE A 23 8.65 -2.39 8.39
N HIS A 24 8.92 -3.67 8.64
CA HIS A 24 9.95 -4.13 9.57
C HIS A 24 11.34 -4.27 8.92
N SER A 25 11.44 -4.15 7.59
CA SER A 25 12.73 -4.18 6.89
C SER A 25 13.63 -3.03 7.35
N THR A 26 14.96 -3.19 7.33
CA THR A 26 15.90 -2.11 7.72
C THR A 26 15.61 -0.81 6.97
N VAL A 27 15.35 -0.92 5.65
CA VAL A 27 14.86 0.17 4.80
C VAL A 27 13.62 -0.29 4.03
N PRO A 28 12.39 0.03 4.48
CA PRO A 28 11.16 -0.40 3.81
C PRO A 28 11.00 0.17 2.39
N ARG A 29 10.63 -0.73 1.46
CA ARG A 29 10.41 -0.52 0.01
C ARG A 29 8.93 -0.73 -0.33
N LEU A 30 8.10 0.27 -0.08
CA LEU A 30 6.67 0.17 -0.35
C LEU A 30 6.39 0.09 -1.86
N TYR A 31 5.36 -0.67 -2.25
CA TYR A 31 4.87 -0.76 -3.63
C TYR A 31 4.08 0.49 -4.07
N PHE A 32 3.98 1.50 -3.21
CA PHE A 32 3.32 2.76 -3.48
C PHE A 32 4.12 3.93 -2.89
N GLY A 33 4.03 5.10 -3.51
CA GLY A 33 4.69 6.31 -3.02
C GLY A 33 3.99 6.84 -1.78
N LEU A 34 4.74 7.23 -0.75
CA LEU A 34 4.15 7.77 0.48
C LEU A 34 3.43 9.12 0.20
N SER A 35 3.84 9.83 -0.85
CA SER A 35 3.22 11.07 -1.33
C SER A 35 1.78 10.91 -1.77
N ASN A 36 1.34 9.67 -1.98
CA ASN A 36 -0.04 9.37 -2.34
C ASN A 36 -1.00 10.01 -1.34
N TRP A 37 -0.79 9.92 -0.03
CA TRP A 37 -1.78 10.42 0.94
C TRP A 37 -1.97 11.93 0.92
N ARG A 38 -0.88 12.70 0.83
CA ARG A 38 -0.96 14.16 0.67
C ARG A 38 -1.68 14.53 -0.63
N ALA A 39 -1.31 13.93 -1.75
CA ALA A 39 -1.92 14.20 -3.05
C ALA A 39 -3.40 13.78 -3.10
N ILE A 40 -3.75 12.65 -2.48
CA ILE A 40 -5.12 12.13 -2.38
C ILE A 40 -5.97 13.12 -1.60
N LEU A 41 -5.55 13.54 -0.40
CA LEU A 41 -6.30 14.53 0.39
C LEU A 41 -6.46 15.86 -0.35
N GLN A 42 -5.40 16.33 -1.02
CA GLN A 42 -5.47 17.56 -1.82
C GLN A 42 -6.50 17.46 -2.95
N ARG A 43 -6.59 16.31 -3.63
CA ARG A 43 -7.60 16.09 -4.69
C ARG A 43 -9.02 16.03 -4.12
N HIS A 44 -9.22 15.33 -3.00
CA HIS A 44 -10.55 15.22 -2.37
C HIS A 44 -11.07 16.53 -1.77
N ARG A 45 -10.17 17.41 -1.30
CA ARG A 45 -10.51 18.70 -0.68
C ARG A 45 -10.38 19.90 -1.63
N GLY A 46 -9.81 19.68 -2.81
CA GLY A 46 -9.51 20.73 -3.76
C GLY A 46 -10.77 21.30 -4.44
N PRO A 47 -10.66 22.48 -5.07
CA PRO A 47 -11.80 23.15 -5.71
C PRO A 47 -12.41 22.34 -6.86
N GLU A 48 -11.64 21.47 -7.51
CA GLU A 48 -12.09 20.59 -8.60
C GLU A 48 -12.70 19.26 -8.10
N SER A 49 -12.78 19.04 -6.79
CA SER A 49 -13.21 17.76 -6.21
C SER A 49 -14.61 17.34 -6.68
N THR A 50 -15.56 18.27 -6.74
CA THR A 50 -16.95 17.99 -7.20
C THR A 50 -17.04 17.67 -8.69
N GLN A 51 -16.10 18.16 -9.50
CA GLN A 51 -16.02 17.82 -10.92
C GLN A 51 -15.33 16.47 -11.12
N LEU A 52 -14.31 16.20 -10.30
CA LEU A 52 -13.54 14.98 -10.40
C LEU A 52 -14.31 13.77 -9.88
N PHE A 53 -14.96 13.87 -8.71
CA PHE A 53 -15.60 12.76 -8.02
C PHE A 53 -17.12 12.76 -8.19
N PRO A 54 -17.69 11.71 -8.83
CA PRO A 54 -19.14 11.57 -8.93
C PRO A 54 -19.74 11.34 -7.54
N SER A 55 -20.97 11.84 -7.38
CA SER A 55 -21.83 11.60 -6.23
C SER A 55 -22.16 10.11 -6.08
N PHE A 56 -22.75 9.74 -4.93
CA PHE A 56 -23.15 8.36 -4.67
C PHE A 56 -24.16 7.84 -5.71
N GLU A 57 -25.09 8.69 -6.13
CA GLU A 57 -26.14 8.40 -7.09
C GLU A 57 -25.61 8.21 -8.52
N GLU A 58 -24.58 8.96 -8.90
CA GLU A 58 -23.94 8.87 -10.23
C GLU A 58 -23.02 7.65 -10.37
N ARG A 59 -22.56 7.09 -9.24
CA ARG A 59 -21.73 5.89 -9.23
C ARG A 59 -22.56 4.65 -9.54
N VAL A 60 -21.95 3.72 -10.29
CA VAL A 60 -22.49 2.39 -10.54
C VAL A 60 -22.72 1.69 -9.19
N PRO A 61 -23.94 1.18 -8.92
CA PRO A 61 -24.28 0.48 -7.68
C PRO A 61 -23.75 -0.96 -7.70
N ALA A 62 -22.43 -1.09 -7.83
CA ALA A 62 -21.71 -2.35 -7.88
C ALA A 62 -20.33 -2.19 -7.25
N ALA A 63 -19.74 -3.34 -6.93
CA ALA A 63 -18.32 -3.42 -6.67
C ALA A 63 -17.55 -3.65 -7.98
N VAL A 64 -16.34 -3.13 -8.09
CA VAL A 64 -15.49 -3.30 -9.28
C VAL A 64 -14.22 -4.09 -8.95
N PHE A 65 -13.85 -4.99 -9.84
CA PHE A 65 -12.60 -5.75 -9.80
C PHE A 65 -11.76 -5.48 -11.05
N ILE A 66 -10.47 -5.23 -10.87
CA ILE A 66 -9.52 -5.03 -11.97
C ILE A 66 -8.22 -5.80 -11.70
N ALA A 67 -7.95 -6.83 -12.49
CA ALA A 67 -6.67 -7.52 -12.50
C ALA A 67 -6.42 -8.20 -13.85
N LYS A 68 -5.15 -8.30 -14.23
CA LYS A 68 -4.72 -9.18 -15.34
C LYS A 68 -4.37 -10.58 -14.87
N ASN A 69 -3.69 -10.69 -13.73
CA ASN A 69 -3.31 -11.97 -13.15
C ASN A 69 -4.56 -12.71 -12.69
N CYS A 70 -4.77 -13.93 -13.18
CA CYS A 70 -5.90 -14.77 -12.80
C CYS A 70 -5.52 -16.03 -12.02
N ASN A 71 -4.26 -16.14 -11.60
CA ASN A 71 -3.74 -17.30 -10.85
C ASN A 71 -3.97 -17.22 -9.33
N GLY A 72 -4.63 -16.15 -8.84
CA GLY A 72 -4.93 -15.97 -7.41
C GLY A 72 -6.11 -16.83 -6.97
N ASN A 73 -5.90 -18.12 -6.69
CA ASN A 73 -6.97 -19.08 -6.40
C ASN A 73 -7.88 -18.64 -5.24
N PHE A 74 -7.29 -18.25 -4.10
CA PHE A 74 -8.08 -17.82 -2.93
C PHE A 74 -8.79 -16.47 -3.18
N ARG A 75 -8.09 -15.51 -3.78
CA ARG A 75 -8.68 -14.23 -4.18
C ARG A 75 -9.90 -14.42 -5.09
N ASN A 76 -9.74 -15.21 -6.14
CA ASN A 76 -10.79 -15.45 -7.11
C ASN A 76 -11.95 -16.24 -6.49
N TYR A 77 -11.65 -17.16 -5.56
CA TYR A 77 -12.65 -17.84 -4.74
C TYR A 77 -13.50 -16.83 -3.97
N VAL A 78 -12.89 -15.92 -3.18
CA VAL A 78 -13.64 -14.90 -2.42
C VAL A 78 -14.51 -14.04 -3.34
N ILE A 79 -13.98 -13.59 -4.48
CA ILE A 79 -14.75 -12.77 -5.45
C ILE A 79 -15.97 -13.54 -5.97
N ARG A 80 -15.77 -14.80 -6.40
CA ARG A 80 -16.86 -15.64 -6.89
C ARG A 80 -17.91 -15.88 -5.82
N GLU A 81 -17.49 -16.19 -4.60
CA GLU A 81 -18.39 -16.47 -3.47
C GLU A 81 -19.22 -15.25 -3.05
N LEU A 82 -18.64 -14.05 -3.08
CA LEU A 82 -19.38 -12.80 -2.88
C LEU A 82 -20.41 -12.57 -3.98
N SER A 83 -20.03 -12.81 -5.23
CA SER A 83 -20.93 -12.66 -6.37
C SER A 83 -22.11 -13.64 -6.31
N LEU A 84 -21.87 -14.90 -5.91
CA LEU A 84 -22.91 -15.91 -5.72
C LEU A 84 -23.85 -15.56 -4.55
N ARG A 85 -23.37 -14.79 -3.57
CA ARG A 85 -24.16 -14.24 -2.45
C ARG A 85 -24.88 -12.92 -2.79
N GLY A 86 -24.99 -12.61 -4.09
CA GLY A 86 -25.77 -11.48 -4.58
C GLY A 86 -25.05 -10.13 -4.50
N VAL A 87 -23.74 -10.09 -4.25
CA VAL A 87 -22.97 -8.84 -4.44
C VAL A 87 -22.84 -8.57 -5.95
N PRO A 88 -23.32 -7.43 -6.48
CA PRO A 88 -23.10 -7.08 -7.87
C PRO A 88 -21.62 -6.71 -8.09
N ILE A 89 -20.90 -7.52 -8.88
CA ILE A 89 -19.46 -7.33 -9.13
C ILE A 89 -19.19 -7.22 -10.63
N HIS A 90 -18.52 -6.15 -11.04
CA HIS A 90 -18.03 -5.96 -12.40
C HIS A 90 -16.53 -6.23 -12.49
N SER A 91 -16.11 -7.15 -13.36
CA SER A 91 -14.71 -7.39 -13.71
C SER A 91 -14.33 -6.55 -14.93
N ILE A 92 -13.30 -5.71 -14.83
CA ILE A 92 -12.97 -4.72 -15.88
C ILE A 92 -11.58 -4.94 -16.51
N SER A 93 -10.99 -6.12 -16.36
CA SER A 93 -9.75 -6.51 -17.05
C SER A 93 -9.77 -7.99 -17.41
N ASP A 94 -8.62 -8.55 -17.79
CA ASP A 94 -8.51 -9.89 -18.39
C ASP A 94 -8.88 -10.99 -17.40
N CYS A 95 -8.69 -10.75 -16.10
CA CYS A 95 -9.17 -11.65 -15.07
C CYS A 95 -10.61 -11.33 -14.67
N ALA A 96 -11.51 -12.26 -14.94
CA ALA A 96 -12.92 -12.20 -14.57
C ALA A 96 -13.34 -13.49 -13.85
N PRO A 97 -13.28 -13.54 -12.50
CA PRO A 97 -13.77 -14.69 -11.74
C PRO A 97 -15.23 -15.00 -12.06
N GLY A 98 -15.61 -16.28 -11.89
CA GLY A 98 -16.97 -16.74 -12.20
C GLY A 98 -18.05 -15.95 -11.47
N ALA A 99 -19.23 -15.87 -12.08
CA ALA A 99 -20.40 -15.10 -11.64
C ALA A 99 -20.27 -13.56 -11.69
N THR A 100 -19.08 -13.00 -11.98
CA THR A 100 -18.91 -11.55 -12.20
C THR A 100 -19.36 -11.11 -13.59
N LEU A 101 -19.73 -9.84 -13.74
CA LEU A 101 -20.07 -9.23 -15.03
C LEU A 101 -18.84 -8.56 -15.66
N GLN A 102 -18.42 -8.99 -16.84
CA GLN A 102 -17.27 -8.37 -17.52
C GLN A 102 -17.69 -7.09 -18.25
N ARG A 103 -17.53 -5.92 -17.61
CA ARG A 103 -18.03 -4.64 -18.16
C ARG A 103 -17.22 -3.43 -17.71
N TRP A 104 -16.52 -2.81 -18.67
CA TRP A 104 -15.85 -1.52 -18.43
C TRP A 104 -16.85 -0.35 -18.34
N PRO A 105 -16.65 0.62 -17.44
CA PRO A 105 -17.54 1.77 -17.33
C PRO A 105 -17.40 2.70 -18.54
N MET A 106 -18.52 3.16 -19.10
CA MET A 106 -18.52 4.07 -20.27
C MET A 106 -17.94 5.46 -19.95
N SER A 107 -17.92 5.84 -18.68
CA SER A 107 -17.42 7.13 -18.20
C SER A 107 -15.89 7.23 -18.15
N ALA A 108 -15.16 6.17 -18.49
CA ALA A 108 -13.69 6.17 -18.41
C ALA A 108 -13.05 5.52 -19.64
N SER A 109 -11.93 6.08 -20.10
CA SER A 109 -11.07 5.47 -21.11
C SER A 109 -10.44 4.17 -20.58
N ARG A 110 -10.15 3.19 -21.45
CA ARG A 110 -9.43 1.94 -21.11
C ARG A 110 -8.04 2.17 -20.53
N HIS A 111 -7.45 3.34 -20.76
CA HIS A 111 -6.15 3.73 -20.21
C HIS A 111 -6.25 4.47 -18.87
N ASP A 112 -7.46 4.82 -18.42
CA ASP A 112 -7.71 5.51 -17.16
C ASP A 112 -8.25 4.54 -16.10
N LYS A 113 -7.34 3.78 -15.48
CA LYS A 113 -7.68 2.88 -14.37
C LYS A 113 -8.40 3.63 -13.25
N LEU A 114 -7.88 4.79 -12.85
CA LEU A 114 -8.39 5.51 -11.68
C LEU A 114 -9.79 6.09 -11.96
N GLY A 115 -10.03 6.63 -13.16
CA GLY A 115 -11.35 7.06 -13.60
C GLY A 115 -12.35 5.90 -13.67
N ALA A 116 -11.91 4.72 -14.12
CA ALA A 116 -12.76 3.54 -14.11
C ALA A 116 -13.16 3.12 -12.68
N LEU A 117 -12.21 3.08 -11.74
CA LEU A 117 -12.50 2.78 -10.33
C LEU A 117 -13.43 3.84 -9.70
N ARG A 118 -13.24 5.11 -10.08
CA ARG A 118 -14.04 6.24 -9.59
C ARG A 118 -15.52 6.15 -10.00
N ALA A 119 -15.84 5.41 -11.05
CA ALA A 119 -17.22 5.20 -11.47
C ALA A 119 -18.03 4.29 -10.51
N TYR A 120 -17.40 3.60 -9.56
CA TYR A 120 -18.04 2.60 -8.71
C TYR A 120 -18.14 3.03 -7.25
N ARG A 121 -19.08 2.42 -6.51
CA ARG A 121 -19.24 2.64 -5.07
C ARG A 121 -18.21 1.87 -4.26
N VAL A 122 -17.92 0.63 -4.64
CA VAL A 122 -16.96 -0.26 -3.96
C VAL A 122 -15.88 -0.72 -4.94
N TYR A 123 -14.63 -0.81 -4.49
CA TYR A 123 -13.51 -1.37 -5.26
C TYR A 123 -12.90 -2.57 -4.52
N LEU A 124 -12.78 -3.71 -5.20
CA LEU A 124 -12.09 -4.91 -4.70
C LEU A 124 -10.57 -4.69 -4.77
N ALA A 125 -10.02 -4.12 -3.71
CA ALA A 125 -8.60 -3.88 -3.51
C ALA A 125 -7.90 -5.16 -3.02
N PHE A 126 -8.02 -6.24 -3.81
CA PHE A 126 -7.52 -7.55 -3.44
C PHE A 126 -6.10 -7.77 -3.96
N GLU A 127 -5.19 -8.07 -3.05
CA GLU A 127 -3.83 -8.49 -3.37
C GLU A 127 -3.81 -9.88 -4.00
N ASN A 128 -2.69 -10.22 -4.63
CA ASN A 128 -2.51 -11.56 -5.18
C ASN A 128 -2.39 -12.61 -4.06
N ASP A 129 -1.89 -12.22 -2.90
CA ASP A 129 -1.61 -13.09 -1.75
C ASP A 129 -1.88 -12.37 -0.43
N VAL A 130 -2.18 -13.15 0.60
CA VAL A 130 -2.32 -12.68 1.99
C VAL A 130 -0.98 -12.88 2.68
N GLN A 131 -0.24 -11.80 2.88
CA GLN A 131 1.06 -11.83 3.56
C GLN A 131 1.23 -10.56 4.38
N ASP A 132 1.82 -10.68 5.56
CA ASP A 132 2.13 -9.53 6.39
C ASP A 132 2.92 -8.47 5.61
N SER A 133 2.53 -7.21 5.79
CA SER A 133 3.12 -6.04 5.15
C SER A 133 3.04 -5.98 3.61
N TYR A 134 2.45 -6.97 2.93
CA TYR A 134 2.30 -6.98 1.48
C TYR A 134 1.13 -6.09 1.03
N VAL A 135 1.38 -4.77 1.02
CA VAL A 135 0.42 -3.75 0.60
C VAL A 135 0.91 -3.06 -0.68
N THR A 136 0.09 -3.09 -1.73
CA THR A 136 0.42 -2.52 -3.04
C THR A 136 -0.41 -1.28 -3.37
N GLU A 137 -0.27 -0.78 -4.60
CA GLU A 137 -1.08 0.32 -5.12
C GLU A 137 -2.59 0.04 -5.02
N LYS A 138 -3.01 -1.24 -5.00
CA LYS A 138 -4.43 -1.63 -4.94
C LYS A 138 -5.12 -1.09 -3.70
N ALA A 139 -4.48 -1.18 -2.53
CA ALA A 139 -5.06 -0.62 -1.31
C ALA A 139 -5.31 0.89 -1.45
N ILE A 140 -4.35 1.60 -2.06
CA ILE A 140 -4.35 3.06 -2.18
C ILE A 140 -5.30 3.57 -3.27
N ASP A 141 -5.44 2.82 -4.36
CA ASP A 141 -6.24 3.20 -5.53
C ASP A 141 -7.72 3.39 -5.17
N GLY A 142 -8.27 2.62 -4.22
CA GLY A 142 -9.65 2.81 -3.76
C GLY A 142 -9.86 4.17 -3.10
N PHE A 143 -8.97 4.53 -2.19
CA PHE A 143 -8.97 5.85 -1.55
C PHE A 143 -8.77 6.97 -2.57
N ALA A 144 -7.85 6.79 -3.53
CA ALA A 144 -7.60 7.77 -4.60
C ALA A 144 -8.79 7.94 -5.56
N ALA A 145 -9.56 6.88 -5.81
CA ALA A 145 -10.77 6.89 -6.64
C ALA A 145 -12.00 7.41 -5.89
N GLY A 146 -11.93 7.50 -4.56
CA GLY A 146 -13.06 7.81 -3.71
C GLY A 146 -14.14 6.73 -3.72
N ALA A 147 -13.76 5.48 -4.00
CA ALA A 147 -14.59 4.28 -3.83
C ALA A 147 -14.24 3.61 -2.50
N VAL A 148 -15.18 2.90 -1.88
CA VAL A 148 -14.90 2.13 -0.65
C VAL A 148 -14.02 0.94 -1.02
N PRO A 149 -12.78 0.84 -0.52
CA PRO A 149 -11.98 -0.35 -0.73
C PRO A 149 -12.58 -1.51 0.06
N LEU A 150 -12.78 -2.63 -0.60
CA LEU A 150 -12.95 -3.95 0.00
C LEU A 150 -11.58 -4.65 -0.12
N TYR A 151 -10.89 -4.82 0.99
CA TYR A 151 -9.49 -5.23 1.02
C TYR A 151 -9.30 -6.69 1.45
N LEU A 152 -8.42 -7.39 0.73
CA LEU A 152 -7.93 -8.74 1.03
C LEU A 152 -6.43 -8.75 0.72
N GLY A 153 -5.58 -9.06 1.69
CA GLY A 153 -4.13 -8.98 1.54
C GLY A 153 -3.44 -9.00 2.90
N ALA A 154 -2.62 -8.00 3.19
CA ALA A 154 -1.89 -7.90 4.45
C ALA A 154 -2.81 -7.73 5.68
N PRO A 155 -2.69 -8.55 6.73
CA PRO A 155 -3.47 -8.39 7.97
C PRO A 155 -3.26 -7.02 8.63
N ASN A 156 -2.06 -6.45 8.49
CA ASN A 156 -1.68 -5.15 9.03
C ASN A 156 -1.94 -3.96 8.08
N VAL A 157 -2.86 -4.09 7.09
CA VAL A 157 -3.16 -3.01 6.13
C VAL A 157 -3.54 -1.68 6.80
N ALA A 158 -4.13 -1.73 7.99
CA ALA A 158 -4.51 -0.55 8.77
C ALA A 158 -3.30 0.31 9.17
N ASP A 159 -2.07 -0.19 9.13
CA ASP A 159 -0.85 0.62 9.33
C ASP A 159 -0.55 1.55 8.13
N TYR A 160 -1.16 1.26 6.97
CA TYR A 160 -0.87 1.90 5.69
C TYR A 160 -1.99 2.80 5.18
N VAL A 161 -3.21 2.59 5.66
CA VAL A 161 -4.43 3.24 5.15
C VAL A 161 -5.34 3.70 6.30
N PRO A 162 -6.27 4.65 6.10
CA PRO A 162 -7.25 5.02 7.12
C PRO A 162 -8.04 3.79 7.61
N ALA A 163 -7.94 3.47 8.90
CA ALA A 163 -8.46 2.22 9.47
C ALA A 163 -9.99 2.06 9.29
N ASP A 164 -10.74 3.15 9.40
CA ASP A 164 -12.20 3.15 9.26
C ASP A 164 -12.68 3.36 7.81
N GLY A 165 -11.74 3.46 6.86
CA GLY A 165 -12.02 3.85 5.47
C GLY A 165 -12.18 2.70 4.49
N PHE A 166 -12.15 1.44 4.96
CA PHE A 166 -12.25 0.25 4.11
C PHE A 166 -13.05 -0.87 4.78
N ILE A 167 -13.46 -1.86 3.98
CA ILE A 167 -14.06 -3.11 4.44
C ILE A 167 -12.97 -4.18 4.42
N SER A 168 -12.70 -4.80 5.57
CA SER A 168 -11.74 -5.91 5.66
C SER A 168 -12.39 -7.25 5.28
N ALA A 169 -11.73 -8.03 4.43
CA ALA A 169 -12.03 -9.43 4.19
C ALA A 169 -11.21 -10.38 5.10
N GLY A 170 -10.47 -9.85 6.09
CA GLY A 170 -9.57 -10.62 6.95
C GLY A 170 -10.24 -11.78 7.68
N ALA A 171 -11.48 -11.59 8.17
CA ALA A 171 -12.24 -12.65 8.82
C ALA A 171 -12.44 -13.90 7.93
N VAL A 172 -12.52 -13.75 6.61
CA VAL A 172 -12.63 -14.87 5.66
C VAL A 172 -11.31 -15.64 5.55
N VAL A 173 -10.18 -14.96 5.72
CA VAL A 173 -8.84 -15.56 5.72
C VAL A 173 -8.57 -16.32 7.01
N GLU A 174 -8.98 -15.72 8.14
CA GLU A 174 -8.75 -16.24 9.48
C GLU A 174 -9.67 -17.42 9.83
N SER A 175 -10.79 -17.56 9.11
CA SER A 175 -11.75 -18.64 9.31
C SER A 175 -11.24 -19.97 8.76
N ASP A 176 -11.48 -21.03 9.53
CA ASP A 176 -11.39 -22.40 9.05
C ASP A 176 -12.52 -22.74 8.06
N ASP A 177 -12.53 -23.99 7.59
CA ASP A 177 -13.49 -24.45 6.58
C ASP A 177 -14.95 -24.37 7.04
N GLU A 178 -15.22 -24.56 8.33
CA GLU A 178 -16.57 -24.56 8.88
C GLU A 178 -17.09 -23.12 9.06
N ALA A 179 -16.27 -22.22 9.58
CA ALA A 179 -16.66 -20.83 9.85
C ALA A 179 -16.67 -19.93 8.59
N ARG A 180 -15.91 -20.30 7.55
CA ARG A 180 -15.68 -19.45 6.36
C ARG A 180 -16.95 -19.13 5.58
N ALA A 181 -17.93 -20.04 5.54
CA ALA A 181 -19.22 -19.77 4.90
C ALA A 181 -19.95 -18.59 5.58
N SER A 182 -20.01 -18.58 6.91
CA SER A 182 -20.63 -17.50 7.68
C SER A 182 -19.84 -16.20 7.56
N ALA A 183 -18.51 -16.25 7.51
CA ALA A 183 -17.67 -15.08 7.28
C ALA A 183 -17.94 -14.45 5.90
N LEU A 184 -18.12 -15.28 4.86
CA LEU A 184 -18.49 -14.82 3.52
C LEU A 184 -19.89 -14.21 3.48
N ASP A 185 -20.86 -14.75 4.21
CA ASP A 185 -22.21 -14.19 4.31
C ASP A 185 -22.19 -12.80 4.97
N ALA A 186 -21.47 -12.66 6.08
CA ALA A 186 -21.29 -11.40 6.78
C ALA A 186 -20.57 -10.36 5.90
N LEU A 187 -19.54 -10.78 5.16
CA LEU A 187 -18.82 -9.92 4.23
C LEU A 187 -19.73 -9.48 3.07
N ALA A 188 -20.50 -10.38 2.47
CA ALA A 188 -21.44 -10.07 1.40
C ALA A 188 -22.50 -9.06 1.83
N GLU A 189 -23.08 -9.23 3.03
CA GLU A 189 -24.02 -8.26 3.60
C GLU A 189 -23.38 -6.89 3.81
N ARG A 190 -22.17 -6.83 4.39
CA ARG A 190 -21.44 -5.57 4.58
C ARG A 190 -21.18 -4.84 3.26
N VAL A 191 -20.80 -5.57 2.21
CA VAL A 191 -20.51 -5.00 0.90
C VAL A 191 -21.79 -4.52 0.22
N ARG A 192 -22.89 -5.28 0.29
CA ARG A 192 -24.20 -4.84 -0.23
C ARG A 192 -24.68 -3.56 0.46
N ARG A 193 -24.57 -3.47 1.78
CA ARG A 193 -24.90 -2.23 2.50
C ARG A 193 -24.05 -1.05 2.06
N ALA A 194 -22.75 -1.22 1.85
CA ALA A 194 -21.89 -0.17 1.30
C ALA A 194 -22.26 0.22 -0.15
N ILE A 195 -22.83 -0.70 -0.93
CA ILE A 195 -23.34 -0.41 -2.28
C ILE A 195 -24.68 0.31 -2.22
N GLU A 196 -25.59 -0.06 -1.33
CA GLU A 196 -27.00 0.36 -1.36
C GLU A 196 -27.31 1.54 -0.42
N ASN A 197 -26.60 1.66 0.70
CA ASN A 197 -26.84 2.65 1.73
C ASN A 197 -25.85 3.81 1.64
N LYS A 198 -26.35 4.98 1.22
CA LYS A 198 -25.55 6.20 1.08
C LYS A 198 -24.89 6.64 2.39
N THR A 199 -25.60 6.57 3.51
CA THR A 199 -25.08 7.00 4.82
C THR A 199 -23.92 6.11 5.25
N GLU A 200 -24.04 4.79 5.08
CA GLU A 200 -22.96 3.86 5.38
C GLU A 200 -21.75 4.07 4.47
N TRP A 201 -21.99 4.24 3.16
CA TRP A 201 -20.93 4.56 2.21
C TRP A 201 -20.19 5.86 2.57
N GLN A 202 -20.92 6.90 2.97
CA GLN A 202 -20.35 8.18 3.41
C GLN A 202 -19.52 8.04 4.69
N GLY A 203 -19.91 7.12 5.59
CA GLY A 203 -19.12 6.79 6.79
C GLY A 203 -17.68 6.36 6.45
N TYR A 204 -17.50 5.50 5.44
CA TYR A 204 -16.18 5.11 4.94
C TYR A 204 -15.40 6.25 4.28
N MET A 205 -16.01 7.41 4.05
CA MET A 205 -15.36 8.60 3.49
C MET A 205 -14.97 9.64 4.54
N ALA A 206 -15.31 9.41 5.82
CA ALA A 206 -15.04 10.35 6.92
C ALA A 206 -13.54 10.65 7.11
N TRP A 207 -12.66 9.72 6.73
CA TRP A 207 -11.20 9.93 6.76
C TRP A 207 -10.75 11.15 5.95
N ARG A 208 -11.52 11.57 4.92
CA ARG A 208 -11.20 12.73 4.07
C ARG A 208 -11.19 14.03 4.84
N GLU A 209 -11.82 14.10 6.02
CA GLU A 209 -11.85 15.29 6.86
C GLU A 209 -10.73 15.29 7.93
N GLN A 210 -10.05 14.15 8.13
CA GLN A 210 -9.01 14.05 9.15
C GLN A 210 -7.68 14.66 8.67
N PRO A 211 -6.94 15.40 9.52
CA PRO A 211 -5.58 15.82 9.21
C PRO A 211 -4.72 14.63 8.78
N LEU A 212 -3.81 14.84 7.81
CA LEU A 212 -2.94 13.79 7.29
C LEU A 212 -2.19 13.09 8.44
N GLU A 213 -1.82 13.87 9.44
CA GLU A 213 -1.11 13.47 10.65
C GLU A 213 -1.84 12.45 11.52
N ARG A 214 -3.17 12.37 11.38
CA ARG A 214 -4.03 11.47 12.16
C ARG A 214 -4.45 10.22 11.40
N LEU A 215 -4.22 10.18 10.10
CA LEU A 215 -4.45 8.97 9.31
C LEU A 215 -3.38 7.94 9.64
N ASN A 216 -3.75 6.68 9.83
CA ASN A 216 -2.76 5.62 10.08
C ASN A 216 -1.70 5.55 8.97
N GLY A 217 -2.14 5.58 7.70
CA GLY A 217 -1.24 5.71 6.55
C GLY A 217 -0.44 7.02 6.49
N GLY A 218 -0.93 8.06 7.14
CA GLY A 218 -0.25 9.34 7.29
C GLY A 218 0.88 9.32 8.32
N ALA A 219 0.86 8.41 9.31
CA ALA A 219 1.98 8.24 10.24
C ALA A 219 3.25 7.75 9.54
N LEU A 220 3.13 6.86 8.54
CA LEU A 220 4.25 6.47 7.68
C LEU A 220 4.77 7.65 6.87
N TRP A 221 3.86 8.46 6.32
CA TRP A 221 4.24 9.69 5.61
C TRP A 221 5.00 10.66 6.52
N GLN A 222 4.51 10.95 7.72
CA GLN A 222 5.23 11.83 8.66
C GLN A 222 6.65 11.34 8.94
N ARG A 223 6.80 10.04 9.21
CA ARG A 223 8.11 9.45 9.55
C ARG A 223 9.08 9.51 8.37
N TRP A 224 8.61 9.22 7.16
CA TRP A 224 9.49 8.90 6.03
C TRP A 224 9.39 9.86 4.83
N SER A 225 8.56 10.90 4.89
CA SER A 225 8.36 11.86 3.78
C SER A 225 9.53 12.81 3.53
N TRP A 226 10.52 12.85 4.43
CA TRP A 226 11.72 13.69 4.26
C TRP A 226 12.54 13.31 3.00
N THR A 227 12.29 12.13 2.41
CA THR A 227 12.86 11.68 1.14
C THR A 227 11.99 11.93 -0.10
N TYR A 228 11.00 12.83 -0.01
CA TYR A 228 10.01 13.12 -1.05
C TYR A 228 10.50 13.00 -2.49
N GLY A 229 9.81 12.16 -3.29
CA GLY A 229 9.98 12.04 -4.74
C GLY A 229 11.10 11.09 -5.18
N VAL A 230 11.86 10.52 -4.24
CA VAL A 230 12.93 9.52 -4.45
C VAL A 230 12.96 8.51 -3.29
N ASP A 231 11.80 8.34 -2.65
CA ASP A 231 11.58 7.98 -1.25
C ASP A 231 12.50 6.87 -0.71
N ASP A 232 12.50 5.73 -1.36
CA ASP A 232 13.24 4.55 -0.92
C ASP A 232 14.74 4.60 -1.24
N VAL A 233 15.13 5.12 -2.39
CA VAL A 233 16.54 5.21 -2.80
C VAL A 233 17.30 6.13 -1.85
N CYS A 234 16.71 7.27 -1.46
CA CYS A 234 17.37 8.16 -0.52
C CYS A 234 17.50 7.56 0.88
N ARG A 235 16.48 6.85 1.40
CA ARG A 235 16.60 6.14 2.68
C ARG A 235 17.68 5.07 2.63
N PHE A 236 17.74 4.30 1.55
CA PHE A 236 18.78 3.28 1.35
C PHE A 236 20.19 3.89 1.31
N CYS A 237 20.39 4.99 0.58
CA CYS A 237 21.67 5.70 0.57
C CYS A 237 22.07 6.21 1.97
N ARG A 238 21.11 6.65 2.78
CA ARG A 238 21.37 7.09 4.17
C ARG A 238 21.71 5.93 5.09
N PHE A 239 21.02 4.80 4.95
CA PHE A 239 21.37 3.57 5.65
C PHE A 239 22.78 3.10 5.30
N ALA A 240 23.14 3.08 4.01
CA ALA A 240 24.50 2.74 3.57
C ALA A 240 25.54 3.71 4.15
N TYR A 241 25.25 5.01 4.18
CA TYR A 241 26.14 5.99 4.82
C TYR A 241 26.33 5.70 6.31
N ALA A 242 25.24 5.47 7.05
CA ALA A 242 25.29 5.17 8.48
C ALA A 242 26.14 3.93 8.76
N SER A 243 25.93 2.86 7.98
CA SER A 243 26.62 1.58 8.14
C SER A 243 28.12 1.64 7.83
N LEU A 244 28.54 2.62 7.03
CA LEU A 244 29.94 2.79 6.61
C LEU A 244 30.70 3.85 7.42
N THR A 245 30.03 4.63 8.26
CA THR A 245 30.62 5.81 8.91
C THR A 245 30.77 5.60 10.41
N PRO A 246 32.01 5.47 10.92
CA PRO A 246 32.29 5.47 12.35
C PRO A 246 31.58 6.59 13.13
N GLY A 247 30.86 6.21 14.18
CA GLY A 247 30.07 7.10 15.02
C GLY A 247 28.74 7.56 14.41
N ALA A 248 28.37 7.06 13.24
CA ALA A 248 27.00 7.14 12.72
C ALA A 248 26.22 5.87 13.10
N SER A 249 24.90 5.99 13.18
CA SER A 249 23.99 4.86 13.35
C SER A 249 22.71 5.08 12.53
N TRP A 250 21.95 4.00 12.32
CA TRP A 250 20.67 4.05 11.62
C TRP A 250 19.52 4.07 12.63
N ASP A 251 18.73 5.15 12.62
CA ASP A 251 17.46 5.25 13.33
C ASP A 251 16.39 4.60 12.43
N HIS A 252 16.00 3.37 12.76
CA HIS A 252 15.05 2.58 11.98
C HIS A 252 13.67 3.24 11.91
N ASP A 253 13.17 3.77 13.03
CA ASP A 253 11.84 4.37 13.12
C ASP A 253 11.72 5.62 12.27
N ARG A 254 12.71 6.51 12.37
CA ARG A 254 12.76 7.76 11.58
C ARG A 254 13.28 7.54 10.16
N GLN A 255 13.85 6.37 9.91
CA GLN A 255 14.63 6.07 8.71
C GLN A 255 15.70 7.12 8.46
N GLN A 256 16.46 7.53 9.49
CA GLN A 256 17.45 8.61 9.38
C GLN A 256 18.80 8.22 9.98
N ILE A 257 19.85 8.94 9.60
CA ILE A 257 21.15 8.80 10.23
C ILE A 257 21.11 9.50 11.59
N ALA A 258 21.61 8.85 12.63
CA ALA A 258 21.90 9.45 13.92
C ALA A 258 23.41 9.57 14.15
N GLY A 259 23.84 10.54 14.96
CA GLY A 259 25.24 10.76 15.36
C GLY A 259 26.13 11.49 14.33
N LYS A 260 25.82 11.44 13.03
CA LYS A 260 26.55 12.14 11.97
C LYS A 260 25.62 12.68 10.89
N SER A 261 26.07 13.74 10.20
CA SER A 261 25.40 14.30 9.03
C SER A 261 26.16 13.92 7.77
N PRO A 262 25.51 13.38 6.72
CA PRO A 262 26.18 13.11 5.47
C PRO A 262 26.44 14.40 4.70
N PRO A 263 27.43 14.39 3.78
CA PRO A 263 27.70 15.55 2.95
C PRO A 263 26.47 15.97 2.13
N PRO A 264 26.35 17.26 1.75
CA PRO A 264 25.24 17.75 0.96
C PRO A 264 25.07 16.98 -0.36
N ARG A 265 23.81 16.73 -0.77
CA ARG A 265 23.48 15.99 -2.01
C ARG A 265 24.01 16.66 -3.28
N ARG A 266 24.14 17.99 -3.29
CA ARG A 266 24.65 18.79 -4.40
C ARG A 266 25.77 19.70 -3.92
N GLY A 267 26.80 19.88 -4.74
CA GLY A 267 27.80 20.93 -4.56
C GLY A 267 29.12 20.54 -3.89
N ASP A 268 29.21 19.40 -3.21
CA ASP A 268 30.40 19.05 -2.42
C ASP A 268 31.05 17.71 -2.82
N ARG A 269 31.58 17.66 -4.06
CA ARG A 269 32.29 16.47 -4.56
C ARG A 269 33.52 16.13 -3.72
N ALA A 270 34.16 17.13 -3.11
CA ALA A 270 35.34 16.96 -2.29
C ALA A 270 35.00 16.22 -0.98
N ALA A 271 33.95 16.62 -0.26
CA ALA A 271 33.52 15.93 0.95
C ALA A 271 33.08 14.49 0.67
N TRP A 272 32.36 14.25 -0.44
CA TRP A 272 32.01 12.89 -0.86
C TRP A 272 33.25 12.04 -1.24
N ALA A 273 34.28 12.64 -1.84
CA ALA A 273 35.54 11.96 -2.12
C ALA A 273 36.32 11.63 -0.84
N ALA A 274 36.42 12.58 0.09
CA ALA A 274 37.08 12.41 1.38
C ALA A 274 36.41 11.32 2.22
N TRP A 275 35.08 11.30 2.27
CA TRP A 275 34.33 10.24 2.96
C TRP A 275 34.66 8.85 2.39
N ARG A 276 34.68 8.69 1.06
CA ARG A 276 35.03 7.41 0.42
C ARG A 276 36.45 6.93 0.73
N GLN A 277 37.41 7.85 0.76
CA GLN A 277 38.80 7.52 1.10
C GLN A 277 38.93 7.12 2.58
N TYR A 278 38.22 7.82 3.46
CA TYR A 278 38.18 7.49 4.88
C TYR A 278 37.59 6.09 5.11
N THR A 279 36.42 5.79 4.53
CA THR A 279 35.75 4.50 4.75
C THR A 279 36.52 3.32 4.18
N SER A 280 37.19 3.48 3.02
CA SER A 280 38.06 2.41 2.47
C SER A 280 39.27 2.14 3.37
N SER A 281 39.92 3.20 3.87
CA SER A 281 41.05 3.06 4.78
C SER A 281 40.65 2.45 6.12
N HIS A 282 39.46 2.77 6.64
CA HIS A 282 38.95 2.22 7.88
C HIS A 282 38.63 0.73 7.74
N ARG A 283 37.93 0.32 6.68
CA ARG A 283 37.63 -1.09 6.39
C ARG A 283 38.89 -1.94 6.24
N ALA A 284 39.91 -1.41 5.56
CA ALA A 284 41.19 -2.10 5.42
C ALA A 284 41.88 -2.33 6.78
N ARG A 285 41.77 -1.37 7.71
CA ARG A 285 42.31 -1.51 9.07
C ARG A 285 41.53 -2.52 9.91
N VAL A 286 40.20 -2.49 9.86
CA VAL A 286 39.36 -3.45 10.60
C VAL A 286 39.60 -4.88 10.10
N ALA A 287 39.64 -5.08 8.78
CA ALA A 287 39.95 -6.38 8.19
C ALA A 287 41.35 -6.90 8.55
N ALA A 288 42.34 -6.01 8.65
CA ALA A 288 43.71 -6.36 9.05
C ALA A 288 43.83 -6.66 10.56
N SER A 289 42.92 -6.16 11.40
CA SER A 289 42.94 -6.39 12.85
C SER A 289 42.25 -7.67 13.32
N GLY A 290 41.61 -8.44 12.42
CA GLY A 290 41.04 -9.76 12.75
C GLY A 290 39.95 -9.76 13.82
N ALA A 291 39.25 -8.62 14.01
CA ALA A 291 38.09 -8.51 14.89
C ALA A 291 36.79 -8.74 14.11
#